data_AF-A0A9C9BZS1-F1
#
_entry.id   AF-A0A9C9BZS1-F1
#
_cell.length_a   1.000
_cell.length_b   1.000
_cell.length_c   1.000
_cell.angle_alpha   90.00
_cell.angle_beta   90.00
_cell.angle_gamma   90.00
#
_symmetry.space_group_name_H-M   'P 1'
#
loop_
_entity.id
_entity.type
_entity.pdbx_description
1 polymer ?
#
loop_
_entity_poly.entity_id
_entity_poly.type
_entity_poly.pdbx_seq_one_letter_code
_entity_poly.pdbx_strand_id
1 'polypeptide(L)'
;GNISDLVSMMKLPVGTDKFLQEVHPKLAPVEMSVAGVFLAGTAQAPMNISEACNGAAAAAVKTASLLSKGYLELDPYVAAVDQDLCLGTGACVDACLADGALEIIEVKDEKGTRKKAEVVPALCLGCGACVAVCPTGAIDLKGWSLKQYEAMVDMIVADELIDI
;
A
#
# COMPACT_ATOMS: atom_id res chain seq x y z
N GLY A 1 16.36 -8.03 -21.40
CA GLY A 1 15.43 -8.06 -20.25
C GLY A 1 14.04 -8.28 -20.80
N ASN A 2 13.30 -9.21 -20.21
CA ASN A 2 11.91 -9.45 -20.58
C ASN A 2 11.02 -8.46 -19.81
N ILE A 3 9.91 -8.01 -20.39
CA ILE A 3 8.96 -7.13 -19.69
C ILE A 3 8.40 -7.79 -18.42
N SER A 4 8.33 -9.12 -18.40
CA SER A 4 7.96 -9.91 -17.22
C SER A 4 8.88 -9.69 -16.01
N ASP A 5 10.16 -9.41 -16.25
CA ASP A 5 11.12 -9.12 -15.18
C ASP A 5 10.78 -7.78 -14.52
N LEU A 6 10.43 -6.78 -15.33
CA LEU A 6 10.05 -5.45 -14.86
C LEU A 6 8.73 -5.48 -14.09
N VAL A 7 7.74 -6.23 -14.61
CA VAL A 7 6.46 -6.48 -13.93
C VAL A 7 6.67 -7.07 -12.54
N SER A 8 7.55 -8.06 -12.41
CA SER A 8 7.81 -8.74 -11.13
C SER A 8 8.56 -7.86 -10.14
N MET A 9 9.51 -7.07 -10.63
CA MET A 9 10.36 -6.18 -9.84
C MET A 9 9.60 -4.97 -9.31
N MET A 10 8.80 -4.33 -10.16
CA MET A 10 8.07 -3.11 -9.83
C MET A 10 6.60 -3.36 -9.44
N LYS A 11 6.17 -4.63 -9.37
CA LYS A 11 4.79 -5.06 -9.06
C LYS A 11 3.74 -4.40 -9.96
N LEU A 12 4.04 -4.30 -11.26
CA LEU A 12 3.18 -3.60 -12.21
C LEU A 12 1.91 -4.42 -12.51
N PRO A 13 0.70 -3.82 -12.47
CA PRO A 13 -0.52 -4.49 -12.92
C PRO A 13 -0.48 -4.76 -14.43
N VAL A 14 -0.97 -5.94 -14.81
CA VAL A 14 -1.10 -6.39 -16.21
C VAL A 14 -2.57 -6.69 -16.48
N GLY A 15 -3.10 -6.10 -17.55
CA GLY A 15 -4.48 -6.27 -17.97
C GLY A 15 -4.77 -7.65 -18.55
N THR A 16 -6.06 -7.94 -18.76
CA THR A 16 -6.50 -9.20 -19.40
C THR A 16 -6.06 -9.33 -20.85
N ASP A 17 -5.75 -8.19 -21.49
CA ASP A 17 -5.18 -8.05 -22.83
C ASP A 17 -3.66 -8.26 -22.88
N LYS A 18 -3.02 -8.53 -21.73
CA LYS A 18 -1.58 -8.76 -21.55
C LYS A 18 -0.70 -7.51 -21.74
N PHE A 19 -1.29 -6.32 -21.73
CA PHE A 19 -0.55 -5.07 -21.66
C PHE A 19 -0.49 -4.54 -20.22
N LEU A 20 0.33 -3.51 -19.99
CA LEU A 20 0.39 -2.85 -18.68
C LEU A 20 -0.91 -2.06 -18.45
N GLN A 21 -1.47 -2.18 -17.26
CA GLN A 21 -2.79 -1.64 -16.94
C GLN A 21 -2.70 -0.26 -16.31
N GLU A 22 -3.39 0.72 -16.88
CA GLU A 22 -3.62 2.02 -16.27
C GLU A 22 -4.64 1.98 -15.12
N VAL A 23 -4.66 3.04 -14.31
CA VAL A 23 -5.64 3.19 -13.21
C VAL A 23 -7.06 3.30 -13.76
N HIS A 24 -7.29 4.14 -14.77
CA HIS A 24 -8.61 4.30 -15.38
C HIS A 24 -8.51 4.85 -16.81
N PRO A 25 -9.19 4.23 -17.81
CA PRO A 25 -9.03 4.58 -19.22
C PRO A 25 -9.32 6.04 -19.60
N LYS A 26 -10.12 6.75 -18.79
CA LYS A 26 -10.53 8.14 -19.08
C LYS A 26 -9.99 9.18 -18.11
N LEU A 27 -9.81 8.82 -16.84
CA LEU A 27 -9.51 9.80 -15.78
C LEU A 27 -8.01 9.86 -15.51
N ALA A 28 -7.34 8.71 -15.61
CA ALA A 28 -5.93 8.54 -15.31
C ALA A 28 -5.31 7.58 -16.34
N PRO A 29 -5.35 7.93 -17.64
CA PRO A 29 -5.03 7.00 -18.72
C PRO A 29 -3.54 6.66 -18.81
N VAL A 30 -2.65 7.41 -18.16
CA VAL A 30 -1.20 7.19 -18.20
C VAL A 30 -0.62 6.90 -16.82
N GLU A 31 -1.47 6.75 -15.80
CA GLU A 31 -1.05 6.52 -14.42
C GLU A 31 -1.23 5.04 -14.11
N MET A 32 -0.34 4.46 -13.31
CA MET A 32 -0.47 3.10 -12.79
C MET A 32 -0.92 3.10 -11.34
N SER A 33 -1.42 1.97 -10.85
CA SER A 33 -1.76 1.80 -9.43
C SER A 33 -0.53 1.92 -8.52
N VAL A 34 0.66 1.68 -9.06
CA VAL A 34 1.93 1.93 -8.37
C VAL A 34 2.25 3.42 -8.46
N ALA A 35 2.18 4.12 -7.32
CA ALA A 35 2.41 5.56 -7.25
C ALA A 35 3.79 5.95 -7.81
N GLY A 36 3.82 7.01 -8.63
CA GLY A 36 5.04 7.49 -9.28
C GLY A 36 5.45 6.71 -10.54
N VAL A 37 4.73 5.67 -10.92
CA VAL A 37 4.94 4.94 -12.18
C VAL A 37 3.89 5.37 -13.21
N PHE A 38 4.35 5.74 -14.40
CA PHE A 38 3.51 6.20 -15.50
C PHE A 38 3.74 5.35 -16.77
N LEU A 39 2.71 5.26 -17.60
CA LEU A 39 2.69 4.51 -18.85
C LEU A 39 2.84 5.44 -20.05
N ALA A 40 3.56 4.98 -21.07
CA ALA A 40 3.64 5.65 -22.35
C ALA A 40 3.87 4.63 -23.48
N GLY A 41 3.25 4.91 -24.63
CA GLY A 41 3.43 4.14 -25.84
C GLY A 41 2.81 2.75 -25.81
N THR A 42 3.38 1.85 -26.61
CA THR A 42 2.75 0.56 -26.94
C THR A 42 2.81 -0.50 -25.84
N ALA A 43 3.46 -0.21 -24.71
CA ALA A 43 3.44 -1.07 -23.54
C ALA A 43 2.06 -1.12 -22.87
N GLN A 44 1.23 -0.10 -23.11
CA GLN A 44 -0.13 0.00 -22.60
C GLN A 44 -1.17 -0.64 -23.53
N ALA A 45 -1.01 -0.47 -24.84
CA ALA A 45 -1.93 -1.01 -25.85
C ALA A 45 -1.31 -0.86 -27.25
N PRO A 46 -1.82 -1.54 -28.28
CA PRO A 46 -1.49 -1.20 -29.66
C PRO A 46 -1.89 0.25 -29.96
N MET A 47 -0.93 1.07 -30.39
CA MET A 47 -1.13 2.50 -30.66
C MET A 47 -0.49 2.91 -31.98
N ASN A 48 -1.06 3.92 -32.62
CA ASN A 48 -0.39 4.64 -33.70
C ASN A 48 0.62 5.67 -33.15
N ILE A 49 1.39 6.30 -34.04
CA ILE A 49 2.43 7.25 -33.66
C ILE A 49 1.89 8.46 -32.88
N SER A 50 0.75 9.01 -33.30
CA SER A 50 0.16 10.18 -32.66
C SER A 50 -0.34 9.87 -31.26
N GLU A 51 -0.96 8.70 -31.08
CA GLU A 51 -1.41 8.19 -29.77
C GLU A 51 -0.23 7.98 -28.83
N ALA A 52 0.83 7.31 -29.30
CA ALA A 52 2.04 7.08 -28.51
C ALA A 52 2.72 8.40 -28.10
N CYS A 53 2.81 9.38 -29.02
CA CYS A 53 3.35 10.70 -28.72
C CYS A 53 2.50 11.45 -27.69
N ASN A 54 1.18 11.39 -27.81
CA ASN A 54 0.26 12.04 -26.86
C ASN A 54 0.35 11.40 -25.46
N GLY A 55 0.39 10.06 -25.38
CA GLY A 55 0.57 9.34 -24.11
C GLY A 55 1.91 9.68 -23.45
N ALA A 56 3.00 9.73 -24.22
CA ALA A 56 4.31 10.12 -23.72
C ALA A 56 4.32 11.56 -23.17
N ALA A 57 3.71 12.51 -23.88
CA ALA A 57 3.61 13.89 -23.41
C ALA A 57 2.77 13.99 -22.12
N ALA A 58 1.67 13.25 -22.01
CA ALA A 58 0.85 13.19 -20.81
C ALA A 58 1.62 12.61 -19.62
N ALA A 59 2.33 11.49 -19.80
CA ALA A 59 3.19 10.89 -18.77
C ALA A 59 4.29 11.86 -18.32
N ALA A 60 4.92 12.58 -19.25
CA ALA A 60 5.95 13.57 -18.94
C ALA A 60 5.41 14.73 -18.09
N VAL A 61 4.26 15.29 -18.45
CA VAL A 61 3.64 16.40 -17.68
C VAL A 61 3.22 15.95 -16.29
N LYS A 62 2.68 14.73 -16.15
CA LYS A 62 2.29 14.17 -14.84
C LYS A 62 3.51 13.94 -13.95
N THR A 63 4.58 13.37 -14.52
CA THR A 63 5.87 13.21 -13.84
C THR A 63 6.45 14.57 -13.42
N ALA A 64 6.46 15.55 -14.32
CA ALA A 64 6.95 16.89 -14.00
C ALA A 64 6.12 17.56 -12.90
N SER A 65 4.79 17.40 -12.92
CA SER A 65 3.90 17.92 -11.89
C SER A 65 4.15 17.30 -10.52
N LEU A 66 4.43 15.98 -10.48
CA LEU A 66 4.79 15.26 -9.27
C LEU A 66 6.12 15.78 -8.69
N LEU A 67 7.16 15.86 -9.53
CA LEU A 67 8.50 16.31 -9.13
C LEU A 67 8.51 17.80 -8.72
N SER A 68 7.72 18.64 -9.37
CA SER A 68 7.68 20.09 -9.10
C SER A 68 7.18 20.44 -7.70
N LYS A 69 6.46 19.54 -7.02
CA LYS A 69 6.00 19.76 -5.64
C LYS A 69 7.14 19.73 -4.62
N GLY A 70 8.22 18.99 -4.89
CA GLY A 70 9.36 18.82 -3.98
C GLY A 70 9.11 17.94 -2.74
N TYR A 71 7.86 17.52 -2.51
CA TYR A 71 7.48 16.55 -1.48
C TYR A 71 6.36 15.64 -2.02
N LEU A 72 6.19 14.48 -1.37
CA LEU A 72 5.11 13.55 -1.66
C LEU A 72 4.28 13.36 -0.41
N GLU A 73 2.96 13.46 -0.56
CA GLU A 73 2.01 13.06 0.46
C GLU A 73 1.85 11.55 0.38
N LEU A 74 2.14 10.86 1.49
CA LEU A 74 1.97 9.43 1.59
C LEU A 74 0.55 9.10 2.05
N ASP A 75 0.14 7.86 1.76
CA ASP A 75 -1.14 7.34 2.19
C ASP A 75 -1.22 7.38 3.74
N PRO A 76 -2.31 7.91 4.34
CA PRO A 76 -2.44 8.01 5.79
C PRO A 76 -2.78 6.67 6.46
N TYR A 77 -3.20 5.65 5.71
CA TYR A 77 -3.58 4.32 6.19
C TYR A 77 -2.33 3.48 6.48
N VAL A 78 -1.50 3.93 7.42
CA VAL A 78 -0.27 3.24 7.87
C VAL A 78 -0.48 2.50 9.18
N ALA A 79 0.23 1.38 9.35
CA ALA A 79 0.14 0.57 10.56
C ALA A 79 0.69 1.35 11.77
N ALA A 80 0.12 1.09 12.94
CA ALA A 80 0.58 1.63 14.22
C ALA A 80 0.60 0.51 15.26
N VAL A 81 1.69 0.43 16.02
CA VAL A 81 1.89 -0.58 17.06
C VAL A 81 1.65 0.05 18.42
N ASP A 82 0.74 -0.53 19.19
CA ASP A 82 0.59 -0.28 20.62
C ASP A 82 1.77 -0.93 21.37
N GLN A 83 2.63 -0.08 21.91
CA GLN A 83 3.84 -0.50 22.60
C GLN A 83 3.54 -1.18 23.94
N ASP A 84 2.40 -0.94 24.57
CA ASP A 84 2.03 -1.57 25.83
C ASP A 84 1.57 -3.02 25.61
N LEU A 85 0.84 -3.27 24.52
CA LEU A 85 0.31 -4.60 24.16
C LEU A 85 1.30 -5.46 23.36
N CYS A 86 2.31 -4.86 22.73
CA CYS A 86 3.25 -5.59 21.89
C CYS A 86 4.17 -6.51 22.72
N LEU A 87 4.25 -7.79 22.36
CA LEU A 87 5.16 -8.75 23.02
C LEU A 87 6.51 -8.92 22.28
N GLY A 88 6.69 -8.25 21.13
CA GLY A 88 7.92 -8.34 20.34
C GLY A 88 8.15 -9.71 19.70
N THR A 89 7.08 -10.40 19.30
CA THR A 89 7.15 -11.77 18.75
C THR A 89 7.81 -11.87 17.38
N GLY A 90 7.85 -10.79 16.60
CA GLY A 90 8.42 -10.79 15.25
C GLY A 90 7.46 -11.19 14.12
N ALA A 91 6.33 -11.85 14.43
CA ALA A 91 5.41 -12.37 13.41
C ALA A 91 4.92 -11.31 12.40
N CYS A 92 4.73 -10.07 12.85
CA CYS A 92 4.35 -8.95 11.99
C CYS A 92 5.43 -8.53 10.99
N VAL A 93 6.71 -8.69 11.32
CA VAL A 93 7.84 -8.39 10.44
C VAL A 93 7.90 -9.43 9.32
N ASP A 94 7.79 -10.72 9.68
CA ASP A 94 7.82 -11.82 8.72
C ASP A 94 6.64 -11.79 7.73
N ALA A 95 5.48 -11.29 8.17
CA ALA A 95 4.28 -11.15 7.34
C ALA A 95 4.27 -9.90 6.46
N CYS A 96 5.20 -8.96 6.67
CA CYS A 96 5.19 -7.69 5.94
C CYS A 96 5.63 -7.88 4.49
N LEU A 97 4.82 -7.39 3.54
CA LEU A 97 5.14 -7.45 2.11
C LEU A 97 6.15 -6.38 1.67
N ALA A 98 6.37 -5.36 2.51
CA ALA A 98 7.29 -4.27 2.27
C ALA A 98 8.50 -4.40 3.18
N ASP A 99 9.66 -4.67 2.57
CA ASP A 99 10.93 -4.82 3.27
C ASP A 99 11.26 -3.53 4.07
N GLY A 100 11.58 -3.69 5.35
CA GLY A 100 11.95 -2.59 6.25
C GLY A 100 10.78 -1.70 6.71
N ALA A 101 9.53 -2.00 6.34
CA ALA A 101 8.38 -1.23 6.85
C ALA A 101 8.05 -1.52 8.32
N LEU A 102 8.53 -2.66 8.83
CA LEU A 102 8.36 -3.12 10.21
C LEU A 102 9.68 -3.67 10.72
N GLU A 103 10.08 -3.24 11.91
CA GLU A 103 11.34 -3.63 12.53
C GLU A 103 11.13 -4.01 14.00
N ILE A 104 12.04 -4.84 14.54
CA ILE A 104 12.08 -5.11 15.98
C ILE A 104 13.11 -4.20 16.63
N ILE A 105 12.63 -3.35 17.53
CA ILE A 105 13.44 -2.43 18.32
C ILE A 105 13.56 -2.93 19.76
N GLU A 106 14.65 -2.53 20.42
CA GLU A 106 14.82 -2.73 21.86
C GLU A 106 14.42 -1.45 22.61
N VAL A 107 13.37 -1.57 23.43
CA VAL A 107 12.88 -0.48 24.27
C VAL A 107 13.32 -0.73 25.71
N LYS A 108 13.91 0.28 26.35
CA LYS A 108 14.29 0.23 27.76
C LYS A 108 13.21 0.91 28.59
N ASP A 109 12.47 0.11 29.35
CA ASP A 109 11.51 0.60 30.33
C ASP A 109 12.01 0.35 31.76
N GLU A 110 11.27 0.88 32.74
CA GLU A 110 11.49 0.64 34.18
C GLU A 110 11.49 -0.85 34.54
N LYS A 111 10.90 -1.71 33.71
CA LYS A 111 10.82 -3.16 33.87
C LYS A 111 11.93 -3.93 33.14
N GLY A 112 12.93 -3.23 32.59
CA GLY A 112 14.05 -3.81 31.84
C GLY A 112 13.95 -3.61 30.33
N THR A 113 14.91 -4.18 29.59
CA THR A 113 14.94 -4.14 28.11
C THR A 113 13.92 -5.13 27.53
N ARG A 114 13.00 -4.64 26.70
CA ARG A 114 12.00 -5.44 26.00
C ARG A 114 12.12 -5.24 24.50
N LYS A 115 11.83 -6.29 23.73
CA LYS A 115 11.72 -6.18 22.28
C LYS A 115 10.30 -5.78 21.91
N LYS A 116 10.18 -4.85 20.96
CA LYS A 116 8.90 -4.33 20.47
C LYS A 116 8.97 -4.15 18.96
N ALA A 117 7.82 -4.19 18.31
CA ALA A 117 7.72 -3.85 16.89
C ALA A 117 7.55 -2.35 16.71
N GLU A 118 8.22 -1.78 15.71
CA GLU A 118 8.06 -0.40 15.28
C GLU A 118 7.80 -0.37 13.78
N VAL A 119 6.89 0.52 13.35
CA VAL A 119 6.54 0.71 11.94
C VAL A 119 7.31 1.90 11.42
N VAL A 120 7.94 1.74 10.26
CA VAL A 120 8.49 2.85 9.47
C VAL A 120 7.40 3.35 8.53
N PRO A 121 6.70 4.47 8.83
CA PRO A 121 5.48 4.84 8.10
C PRO A 121 5.73 5.10 6.62
N ALA A 122 6.94 5.57 6.27
CA ALA A 122 7.32 5.89 4.90
C ALA A 122 7.35 4.68 3.96
N LEU A 123 7.52 3.48 4.49
CA LEU A 123 7.60 2.23 3.72
C LEU A 123 6.34 1.37 3.86
N CYS A 124 5.41 1.76 4.74
CA CYS A 124 4.20 0.99 4.99
C CYS A 124 3.21 1.13 3.82
N LEU A 125 2.82 -0.01 3.22
CA LEU A 125 1.83 -0.05 2.14
C LEU A 125 0.37 -0.08 2.63
N GLY A 126 0.14 -0.09 3.94
CA GLY A 126 -1.22 -0.10 4.50
C GLY A 126 -2.03 -1.39 4.27
N CYS A 127 -1.39 -2.49 3.86
CA CYS A 127 -2.10 -3.71 3.44
C CYS A 127 -2.76 -4.52 4.56
N GLY A 128 -2.37 -4.31 5.83
CA GLY A 128 -2.99 -4.98 6.99
C GLY A 128 -2.54 -6.41 7.29
N ALA A 129 -1.58 -6.97 6.54
CA ALA A 129 -1.07 -8.32 6.80
C ALA A 129 -0.53 -8.49 8.24
N CYS A 130 0.11 -7.47 8.78
CA CYS A 130 0.64 -7.45 10.14
C CYS A 130 -0.44 -7.48 11.22
N VAL A 131 -1.61 -6.88 10.98
CA VAL A 131 -2.75 -6.85 11.91
C VAL A 131 -3.29 -8.27 12.09
N ALA A 132 -3.46 -9.00 10.98
CA ALA A 132 -4.04 -10.35 10.98
C ALA A 132 -3.20 -11.41 11.74
N VAL A 133 -1.87 -11.22 11.80
CA VAL A 133 -0.95 -12.18 12.45
C VAL A 133 -0.58 -11.82 13.89
N CYS A 134 -0.99 -10.65 14.37
CA CYS A 134 -0.62 -10.19 15.71
C CYS A 134 -1.43 -10.96 16.77
N PRO A 135 -0.79 -11.78 17.63
CA PRO A 135 -1.51 -12.61 18.59
C PRO A 135 -2.16 -11.81 19.72
N THR A 136 -1.66 -10.60 20.00
CA THR A 136 -2.17 -9.72 21.05
C THR A 136 -3.06 -8.60 20.54
N GLY A 137 -3.28 -8.49 19.22
CA GLY A 137 -4.00 -7.37 18.62
C GLY A 137 -3.33 -6.01 18.86
N ALA A 138 -2.00 -6.00 19.03
CA ALA A 138 -1.23 -4.79 19.33
C ALA A 138 -0.98 -3.90 18.09
N ILE A 139 -1.45 -4.28 16.91
CA ILE A 139 -1.23 -3.55 15.66
C ILE A 139 -2.58 -3.26 15.02
N ASP A 140 -2.81 -2.00 14.69
CA ASP A 140 -3.97 -1.54 13.92
C ASP A 140 -3.50 -0.66 12.76
N LEU A 141 -4.39 -0.38 11.81
CA LEU A 141 -4.15 0.58 10.75
C LEU A 141 -4.79 1.92 11.08
N LYS A 142 -4.09 3.02 10.83
CA LYS A 142 -4.72 4.34 10.93
C LYS A 142 -5.88 4.40 9.95
N GLY A 143 -7.02 4.92 10.39
CA GLY A 143 -8.24 5.00 9.57
C GLY A 143 -9.13 3.76 9.61
N TRP A 144 -8.61 2.59 10.01
CA TRP A 144 -9.43 1.41 10.29
C TRP A 144 -8.79 0.47 11.31
N SER A 145 -9.52 0.15 12.38
CA SER A 145 -9.09 -0.84 13.38
C SER A 145 -9.80 -2.17 13.21
N LEU A 146 -9.19 -3.24 13.71
CA LEU A 146 -9.82 -4.56 13.71
C LEU A 146 -11.20 -4.54 14.39
N LYS A 147 -11.34 -3.76 15.47
CA LYS A 147 -12.62 -3.57 16.18
C LYS A 147 -13.70 -2.93 15.31
N GLN A 148 -13.34 -2.03 14.41
CA GLN A 148 -14.30 -1.45 13.47
C GLN A 148 -14.80 -2.50 12.48
N TYR A 149 -13.93 -3.40 12.01
CA TYR A 149 -14.34 -4.52 11.16
C TYR A 149 -15.19 -5.55 11.91
N GLU A 150 -14.84 -5.88 13.16
CA GLU A 150 -15.66 -6.75 14.01
C GLU A 150 -17.07 -6.17 14.17
N ALA A 151 -17.19 -4.88 14.48
CA ALA A 151 -18.47 -4.20 14.56
C ALA A 151 -19.26 -4.23 13.24
N MET A 152 -18.59 -4.10 12.08
CA MET A 152 -19.25 -4.23 10.78
C MET A 152 -19.79 -5.64 10.55
N VAL A 153 -19.05 -6.68 10.95
CA VAL A 153 -19.50 -8.08 10.85
C VAL A 153 -20.66 -8.35 11.79
N ASP A 154 -20.55 -7.92 13.05
CA ASP A 154 -21.61 -8.07 14.06
C ASP A 154 -22.93 -7.46 13.60
N MET A 155 -22.87 -6.28 12.96
CA MET A 155 -24.05 -5.62 12.40
C MET A 155 -24.65 -6.35 11.19
N ILE A 156 -23.85 -7.03 10.37
CA ILE A 156 -24.36 -7.81 9.23
C ILE A 156 -25.15 -9.03 9.71
N VAL A 157 -24.77 -9.60 10.86
CA VAL A 157 -25.40 -10.81 11.42
C VAL A 157 -26.45 -10.51 12.51
N ALA A 158 -26.66 -9.23 12.83
CA ALA A 158 -27.65 -8.83 13.82
C ALA A 158 -29.08 -9.05 13.28
N ASP A 159 -29.91 -9.75 14.07
CA ASP A 159 -31.32 -10.01 13.73
C ASP A 159 -32.22 -8.76 13.90
N GLU A 160 -31.77 -7.76 14.65
CA GLU A 160 -32.46 -6.48 14.84
C GLU A 160 -31.73 -5.38 14.06
N LEU A 161 -32.39 -4.83 13.04
CA LEU A 161 -31.99 -3.57 12.42
C LEU A 161 -32.16 -2.47 13.47
N ILE A 162 -31.04 -1.91 13.93
CA ILE A 162 -31.05 -0.69 14.73
C ILE A 162 -31.64 0.40 13.83
N ASP A 163 -32.87 0.83 14.11
CA ASP A 163 -33.49 1.97 13.44
C ASP A 163 -32.59 3.21 13.65
N ILE A 164 -31.97 3.69 12.57
CA ILE A 164 -31.12 4.90 12.53
C ILE A 164 -32.00 6.13 12.31
#